data_AF-A0A377TQU2-F1
#
_entry.id   AF-A0A377TQU2-F1
#
_cell.length_a   1.000
_cell.length_b   1.000
_cell.length_c   1.000
_cell.angle_alpha   90.00
_cell.angle_beta   90.00
_cell.angle_gamma   90.00
#
_symmetry.space_group_name_H-M   'P 1'
#
loop_
_entity.id
_entity.type
_entity.pdbx_description
1 polymer ?
#
loop_
_entity_poly.entity_id
_entity_poly.type
_entity_poly.pdbx_seq_one_letter_code
_entity_poly.pdbx_strand_id
1 'polypeptide(L)' 'MPKGIKIVSGNFSRGEVIRIRNSEGRDIAHGVSRYNSDALRLIAGQHSQQIDAILGYEYGPVAVHRDDMIIR' A
#
# COMPACT_ATOMS: atom_id res chain seq x y z
N MET A 1 -4.21 4.18 3.41
CA MET A 1 -3.29 4.24 4.58
C MET A 1 -2.63 2.87 4.79
N PRO A 2 -1.37 2.77 5.28
CA PRO A 2 -0.69 1.49 5.53
C PRO A 2 -1.27 0.65 6.68
N LYS A 3 -1.87 1.31 7.68
CA LYS A 3 -2.49 0.67 8.86
C LYS A 3 -3.48 -0.46 8.53
N GLY A 4 -4.18 -0.37 7.39
CA GLY A 4 -5.16 -1.38 6.96
C GLY A 4 -4.55 -2.57 6.22
N ILE A 5 -3.27 -2.55 5.90
CA ILE A 5 -2.60 -3.60 5.13
C ILE A 5 -2.25 -4.75 6.08
N LYS A 6 -2.73 -5.95 5.75
CA LYS A 6 -2.39 -7.18 6.49
C LYS A 6 -1.25 -7.97 5.85
N ILE A 7 -1.28 -8.10 4.52
CA ILE A 7 -0.35 -8.92 3.75
C ILE A 7 -0.04 -8.19 2.44
N VAL A 8 1.21 -8.27 1.99
CA VAL A 8 1.68 -7.77 0.69
C VAL A 8 2.29 -8.96 -0.07
N SER A 9 1.75 -9.24 -1.26
CA SER A 9 2.16 -10.39 -2.08
C SER A 9 2.67 -9.94 -3.44
N GLY A 10 3.64 -10.69 -3.99
CA GLY A 10 4.30 -10.35 -5.24
C GLY A 10 5.37 -9.26 -5.09
N ASN A 11 6.09 -8.99 -6.18
CA ASN A 11 7.10 -7.94 -6.24
C ASN A 11 6.65 -6.88 -7.23
N PHE A 12 6.68 -5.62 -6.80
CA PHE A 12 6.26 -4.48 -7.61
C PHE A 12 6.95 -3.20 -7.14
N SER A 13 7.03 -2.25 -8.04
CA SER A 13 7.60 -0.92 -7.84
C SER A 13 6.53 0.11 -7.50
N ARG A 14 7.00 1.25 -6.97
CA ARG A 14 6.18 2.46 -6.89
C ARG A 14 5.69 2.85 -8.28
N GLY A 15 4.43 3.24 -8.40
CA GLY A 15 3.81 3.64 -9.67
C GLY A 15 3.15 2.49 -10.43
N GLU A 16 3.32 1.24 -10.00
CA GLU A 16 2.62 0.11 -10.60
C GLU A 16 1.20 -0.04 -10.05
N VAL A 17 0.30 -0.54 -10.91
CA VAL A 17 -1.08 -0.84 -10.54
C VAL A 17 -1.12 -2.16 -9.78
N ILE A 18 -1.68 -2.13 -8.57
CA ILE A 18 -1.84 -3.29 -7.69
C ILE A 18 -3.31 -3.62 -7.44
N ARG A 19 -3.56 -4.87 -7.07
CA ARG A 19 -4.86 -5.35 -6.61
C ARG A 19 -5.00 -5.17 -5.10
N ILE A 20 -6.15 -4.67 -4.67
CA ILE A 20 -6.54 -4.59 -3.25
C ILE A 20 -7.60 -5.66 -3.03
N ARG A 21 -7.35 -6.55 -2.06
CA ARG A 21 -8.23 -7.66 -1.72
C ARG A 21 -8.75 -7.54 -0.30
N ASN A 22 -9.98 -7.97 -0.08
CA ASN A 22 -10.52 -8.14 1.27
C ASN A 22 -9.95 -9.41 1.94
N SER A 23 -10.33 -9.68 3.19
CA SER A 23 -9.88 -10.86 3.94
C SER A 23 -10.34 -12.20 3.37
N GLU A 24 -11.35 -12.20 2.50
CA GLU A 24 -11.86 -13.38 1.80
C GLU A 24 -11.12 -13.63 0.47
N GLY A 25 -10.15 -12.77 0.13
CA GLY A 25 -9.39 -12.84 -1.12
C GLY A 25 -10.08 -12.24 -2.33
N ARG A 26 -11.25 -11.60 -2.16
CA ARG A 26 -11.98 -10.95 -3.25
C ARG A 26 -11.30 -9.64 -3.64
N ASP A 27 -11.07 -9.44 -4.94
CA ASP A 27 -10.61 -8.15 -5.47
C ASP A 27 -11.69 -7.08 -5.26
N ILE A 28 -11.39 -6.05 -4.46
CA ILE A 28 -12.31 -4.93 -4.14
C ILE A 28 -11.92 -3.62 -4.82
N ALA A 29 -10.65 -3.45 -5.19
CA ALA A 29 -10.18 -2.28 -5.90
C ALA A 29 -8.87 -2.57 -6.65
N HIS A 30 -8.54 -1.69 -7.59
CA HIS A 30 -7.21 -1.58 -8.18
C HIS A 30 -6.72 -0.15 -7.97
N GLY A 31 -5.41 0.03 -7.78
CA GLY A 31 -4.86 1.37 -7.70
C GLY A 31 -3.36 1.42 -7.81
N VAL A 32 -2.83 2.63 -7.99
CA VAL A 32 -1.40 2.86 -8.14
C VAL A 32 -0.71 2.85 -6.79
N SER A 33 0.30 2.01 -6.64
CA SER A 33 1.07 1.92 -5.39
C SER A 33 2.00 3.12 -5.22
N ARG A 34 1.98 3.75 -4.04
CA ARG A 34 2.90 4.85 -3.66
C ARG A 34 4.26 4.36 -3.17
N TYR A 35 4.37 3.08 -2.83
CA TYR A 35 5.57 2.43 -2.32
C TYR A 35 5.81 1.10 -3.07
N ASN A 36 7.05 0.63 -3.10
CA ASN A 36 7.34 -0.71 -3.62
C ASN A 36 6.88 -1.81 -2.64
N SER A 37 6.88 -3.06 -3.08
CA SER A 37 6.42 -4.20 -2.28
C SER A 37 7.20 -4.37 -0.97
N ASP A 38 8.51 -4.12 -0.96
CA ASP A 38 9.35 -4.31 0.23
C ASP A 38 9.07 -3.23 1.28
N ALA A 39 8.98 -1.98 0.85
CA ALA A 39 8.58 -0.87 1.71
C ALA A 39 7.18 -1.10 2.30
N LEU A 40 6.21 -1.52 1.49
CA LEU A 40 4.85 -1.83 1.98
C LEU A 40 4.84 -2.97 3.00
N ARG A 41 5.71 -3.98 2.88
CA ARG A 41 5.84 -5.04 3.90
C ARG A 41 6.33 -4.49 5.23
N LEU A 42 7.27 -3.54 5.21
CA LEU A 42 7.82 -2.93 6.42
C LEU A 42 6.81 -2.02 7.13
N ILE A 43 6.01 -1.25 6.38
CA ILE A 43 5.04 -0.30 6.94
C ILE A 43 3.61 -0.87 7.06
N ALA A 44 3.39 -2.13 6.70
CA ALA A 44 2.09 -2.79 6.86
C ALA A 44 1.64 -2.78 8.32
N GLY A 45 0.40 -2.36 8.57
CA GLY A 45 -0.15 -2.27 9.93
C GLY A 45 0.35 -1.06 10.74
N GLN A 46 1.32 -0.30 10.24
CA GLN A 46 1.89 0.85 10.93
C GLN A 46 1.05 2.11 10.74
N HIS A 47 1.18 3.05 11.67
CA HIS A 47 0.63 4.39 11.54
C HIS A 47 1.45 5.20 10.53
N SER A 48 0.80 6.06 9.75
CA SER A 48 1.47 6.84 8.70
C SER A 48 2.62 7.71 9.22
N GLN A 49 2.53 8.17 10.47
CA GLN A 49 3.60 8.92 11.14
C GLN A 49 4.90 8.12 11.34
N GLN A 50 4.84 6.79 11.25
CA GLN A 50 6.00 5.91 11.44
C GLN A 50 6.72 5.59 10.12
N ILE A 51 6.18 6.02 8.98
CA ILE A 51 6.73 5.65 7.66
C ILE A 51 8.17 6.15 7.51
N ASP A 52 8.41 7.44 7.75
CA ASP A 52 9.75 8.03 7.62
C ASP A 52 10.75 7.38 8.58
N ALA A 53 10.33 7.10 9.81
CA ALA A 53 11.17 6.41 10.80
C ALA A 53 11.54 4.96 10.40
N ILE A 54 10.66 4.26 9.68
CA ILE A 54 10.88 2.86 9.26
C ILE A 54 11.65 2.78 7.94
N LEU A 55 11.38 3.67 6.99
CA LEU A 55 11.92 3.61 5.64
C LEU A 55 13.10 4.58 5.40
N GLY A 56 13.25 5.59 6.25
CA GLY A 56 14.18 6.71 6.02
C GLY A 56 13.72 7.69 4.93
N TYR A 57 12.47 7.58 4.48
CA TYR A 57 11.84 8.47 3.51
C TYR A 57 10.31 8.36 3.58
N GLU A 58 9.62 9.38 3.03
CA GLU A 58 8.16 9.37 2.90
C GLU A 58 7.71 9.86 1.50
N TYR A 59 6.73 9.17 0.91
CA TYR A 59 6.01 9.56 -0.30
C TYR A 59 4.54 9.92 0.00
N GLY A 60 4.32 10.53 1.16
CA GLY A 60 3.04 10.85 1.75
C GLY A 60 2.44 9.72 2.60
N PRO A 61 1.34 10.01 3.31
CA PRO A 61 0.85 9.14 4.38
C PRO A 61 0.08 7.90 3.90
N VAL A 62 -0.10 7.72 2.59
CA VAL A 62 -1.00 6.71 2.00
C VAL A 62 -0.24 5.69 1.14
N ALA A 63 -0.64 4.41 1.24
CA ALA A 63 -0.13 3.35 0.38
C ALA A 63 -0.67 3.41 -1.07
N VAL A 64 -1.96 3.75 -1.21
CA VAL A 64 -2.66 4.01 -2.47
C VAL A 64 -3.55 5.23 -2.22
N HIS A 65 -3.49 6.22 -3.12
CA HIS A 65 -4.34 7.40 -3.03
C HIS A 65 -5.71 7.11 -3.66
N ARG A 66 -6.79 7.70 -3.14
CA ARG A 66 -8.15 7.44 -3.66
C ARG A 66 -8.31 7.89 -5.11
N ASP A 67 -7.63 8.96 -5.49
CA ASP A 67 -7.70 9.52 -6.85
C ASP A 67 -6.98 8.62 -7.87
N ASP A 68 -6.06 7.77 -7.39
CA ASP A 68 -5.34 6.78 -8.18
C ASP A 68 -5.94 5.37 -8.02
N MET A 69 -7.20 5.26 -7.56
CA MET A 69 -7.86 4.00 -7.23
C MET A 69 -9.23 3.90 -7.91
N ILE A 70 -9.53 2.73 -8.44
CA ILE A 70 -10.85 2.35 -8.95
C ILE A 70 -11.44 1.24 -8.07
N ILE A 71 -12.68 1.44 -7.64
CA ILE A 71 -13.44 0.49 -6.82
C ILE A 71 -14.30 -0.40 -7.73
N ARG A 72 -14.46 -1.66 -7.34
CA ARG A 72 -15.40 -2.61 -7.95
C ARG A 72 -16.72 -2.68 -7.20
#